data_AF-A0A7W3M077-F1
#
_entry.id   AF-A0A7W3M077-F1
#
_cell.length_a   1.000
_cell.length_b   1.000
_cell.length_c   1.000
_cell.angle_alpha   90.00
_cell.angle_beta   90.00
_cell.angle_gamma   90.00
#
_symmetry.space_group_name_H-M   'P 1'
#
loop_
_entity.id
_entity.type
_entity.pdbx_description
1 polymer ?
#
loop_
_entity_poly.entity_id
_entity_poly.type
_entity_poly.pdbx_seq_one_letter_code
_entity_poly.pdbx_strand_id
1 'polypeptide(L)'
;MRRLPAVLLFTALAASAAVGAAPTAAAAPPPPPDAATPRSHLASLTVAAEGPSTGYSRDKFPHWITQSGTCNTREVVLQRDGSGVVTDSSCAAVSGTWRSPYDSAT
;
A
#
# COMPACT_ATOMS: atom_id res chain seq x y z
N MET A 1 1.56 22.54 -50.17
CA MET A 1 2.73 22.00 -49.43
C MET A 1 2.39 21.98 -47.95
N ARG A 2 1.95 20.82 -47.45
CA ARG A 2 1.23 20.65 -46.17
C ARG A 2 2.24 20.31 -45.07
N ARG A 3 2.78 21.32 -44.38
CA ARG A 3 3.73 21.19 -43.25
C ARG A 3 3.03 20.70 -41.96
N LEU A 4 2.16 19.69 -42.05
CA LEU A 4 1.37 19.19 -40.92
C LEU A 4 1.92 17.98 -40.12
N PRO A 5 2.99 17.24 -40.51
CA PRO A 5 3.37 16.04 -39.76
C PRO A 5 4.21 16.32 -38.49
N ALA A 6 4.84 17.49 -38.38
CA ALA A 6 5.76 17.78 -37.28
C ALA A 6 5.03 18.19 -35.97
N VAL A 7 3.90 18.88 -36.06
CA VAL A 7 3.18 19.40 -34.87
C VAL A 7 2.50 18.28 -34.07
N LEU A 8 2.00 17.24 -34.75
CA LEU A 8 1.33 16.09 -34.12
C LEU A 8 2.30 15.14 -33.39
N LEU A 9 3.58 15.11 -33.79
CA LEU A 9 4.59 14.27 -33.14
C LEU A 9 5.09 14.90 -31.81
N PHE A 10 5.12 16.24 -31.73
CA PHE A 10 5.56 16.96 -30.53
C PHE A 10 4.55 16.90 -29.38
N THR A 11 3.25 16.89 -29.67
CA THR A 11 2.22 16.78 -28.62
C THR A 11 2.17 15.39 -28.00
N ALA A 12 2.39 14.32 -28.79
CA ALA A 12 2.44 12.96 -28.27
C ALA A 12 3.66 12.71 -27.35
N LEU A 13 4.81 13.32 -27.67
CA LEU A 13 6.01 13.20 -26.84
C LEU A 13 5.89 13.98 -25.52
N ALA A 14 5.28 15.17 -25.55
CA ALA A 14 5.02 15.97 -24.35
C ALA A 14 4.00 15.30 -23.40
N ALA A 15 2.97 14.64 -23.93
CA ALA A 15 2.00 13.89 -23.13
C ALA A 15 2.64 12.66 -22.45
N SER A 16 3.61 12.01 -23.10
CA SER A 16 4.33 10.85 -22.55
C SER A 16 5.29 11.25 -21.41
N ALA A 17 5.92 12.42 -21.49
CA ALA A 17 6.80 12.94 -20.46
C ALA A 17 6.06 13.33 -19.17
N ALA A 18 4.80 13.77 -19.26
CA ALA A 18 4.00 14.18 -18.10
C ALA A 18 3.61 13.00 -17.20
N VAL A 19 3.43 11.79 -17.76
CA VAL A 19 3.05 10.60 -16.97
C VAL A 19 4.26 10.00 -16.24
N GLY A 20 5.47 10.14 -16.79
CA GLY A 20 6.71 9.65 -16.15
C GLY A 20 7.24 10.53 -15.02
N ALA A 21 6.71 11.75 -14.88
CA ALA A 21 7.13 12.72 -13.85
C ALA A 21 6.21 12.78 -12.63
N ALA A 22 5.18 11.92 -12.56
CA ALA A 22 4.34 11.84 -11.38
C ALA A 22 5.20 11.37 -10.19
N PRO A 23 5.17 12.09 -9.04
CA PRO A 23 5.84 11.61 -7.85
C PRO A 23 5.27 10.24 -7.48
N THR A 24 6.16 9.29 -7.16
CA THR A 24 5.74 8.03 -6.55
C THR A 24 4.89 8.34 -5.33
N ALA A 25 3.66 7.84 -5.28
CA ALA A 25 2.78 8.05 -4.15
C ALA A 25 3.49 7.62 -2.87
N ALA A 26 3.76 8.55 -1.97
CA ALA A 26 4.32 8.26 -0.67
C ALA A 26 3.24 7.54 0.15
N ALA A 27 3.43 6.24 0.39
CA ALA A 27 2.53 5.47 1.24
C ALA A 27 2.69 5.79 2.74
N ALA A 28 3.67 6.61 3.11
CA ALA A 28 3.98 6.93 4.49
C ALA A 28 2.98 7.95 5.07
N PRO A 29 2.32 7.63 6.20
CA PRO A 29 1.50 8.60 6.92
C PRO A 29 2.38 9.70 7.54
N PRO A 30 1.81 10.87 7.89
CA PRO A 30 2.53 11.90 8.63
C PRO A 30 3.03 11.38 9.99
N PRO A 31 4.04 12.03 10.61
CA PRO A 31 4.49 11.69 11.94
C PRO A 31 3.33 11.62 12.94
N PRO A 32 3.28 10.60 13.82
CA PRO A 32 2.22 10.52 14.82
C PRO A 32 2.31 11.69 15.81
N PRO A 33 1.18 12.10 16.42
CA PRO A 33 1.21 13.10 17.48
C PRO A 33 1.95 12.58 18.73
N ASP A 34 2.35 13.49 19.61
CA ASP A 34 2.92 13.13 20.91
C ASP A 34 1.97 12.22 21.70
N ALA A 35 2.54 11.29 22.46
CA ALA A 35 1.80 10.25 23.16
C ALA A 35 0.80 10.78 24.21
N ALA A 36 0.82 12.07 24.56
CA ALA A 36 -0.20 12.71 25.40
C ALA A 36 -1.57 12.80 24.69
N THR A 37 -1.58 13.07 23.38
CA THR A 37 -2.80 13.20 22.56
C THR A 37 -3.61 11.91 22.46
N PRO A 38 -3.06 10.75 22.06
CA PRO A 38 -3.84 9.51 22.05
C PRO A 38 -4.29 9.10 23.46
N ARG A 39 -3.52 9.42 24.50
CA ARG A 39 -3.94 9.16 25.90
C ARG A 39 -5.16 9.99 26.30
N SER A 40 -5.22 11.27 25.94
CA SER A 40 -6.39 12.10 26.23
C SER A 40 -7.62 11.62 25.45
N HIS A 41 -7.45 11.20 24.19
CA HIS A 41 -8.52 10.60 23.40
C HIS A 41 -9.04 9.30 24.04
N LEU A 42 -8.14 8.39 24.44
CA LEU A 42 -8.51 7.14 25.12
C LEU A 42 -9.25 7.40 26.44
N ALA A 43 -8.79 8.37 27.23
CA ALA A 43 -9.45 8.75 28.48
C ALA A 43 -10.86 9.36 28.28
N SER A 44 -11.15 9.89 27.09
CA SER A 44 -12.46 10.43 26.75
C SER A 44 -13.49 9.38 26.32
N LEU A 45 -13.03 8.15 26.02
CA LEU A 45 -13.92 7.06 25.61
C LEU A 45 -14.76 6.59 26.79
N THR A 46 -16.06 6.43 26.56
CA THR A 46 -16.94 5.78 27.54
C THR A 46 -16.68 4.28 27.53
N VAL A 47 -16.30 3.72 28.68
CA VAL A 47 -16.13 2.28 28.84
C VAL A 47 -17.51 1.61 28.90
N ALA A 48 -17.72 0.62 28.05
CA ALA A 48 -18.92 -0.19 28.01
C ALA A 48 -18.56 -1.67 27.99
N ALA A 49 -19.53 -2.53 28.36
CA ALA A 49 -19.39 -3.97 28.16
C ALA A 49 -19.28 -4.29 26.67
N GLU A 50 -18.58 -5.38 26.34
CA GLU A 50 -18.49 -5.87 24.97
C GLU A 50 -19.90 -6.15 24.41
N GLY A 51 -20.16 -5.64 23.20
CA GLY A 51 -21.42 -5.88 22.51
C GLY A 51 -21.52 -7.31 21.99
N PRO A 52 -22.74 -7.78 21.66
CA PRO A 52 -22.90 -9.11 21.08
C PRO A 52 -22.20 -9.18 19.71
N SER A 53 -21.56 -10.32 19.41
CA SER A 53 -20.97 -10.60 18.10
C SER A 53 -22.01 -11.01 17.03
N THR A 54 -23.31 -10.88 17.33
CA THR A 54 -24.41 -11.24 16.44
C THR A 54 -24.26 -10.57 15.07
N GLY A 55 -24.29 -11.38 14.01
CA GLY A 55 -24.11 -10.91 12.62
C GLY A 55 -22.67 -10.97 12.12
N TYR A 56 -21.68 -11.12 13.01
CA TYR A 56 -20.32 -11.47 12.62
C TYR A 56 -20.25 -12.92 12.13
N SER A 57 -19.60 -13.12 10.98
CA SER A 57 -19.20 -14.44 10.50
C SER A 57 -17.81 -14.31 9.90
N ARG A 58 -16.86 -15.07 10.44
CA ARG A 58 -15.47 -15.09 9.98
C ARG A 58 -15.34 -15.51 8.52
N ASP A 59 -16.29 -16.31 8.02
CA ASP A 59 -16.33 -16.84 6.65
C ASP A 59 -16.56 -15.75 5.60
N LYS A 60 -17.17 -14.61 6.00
CA LYS A 60 -17.35 -13.45 5.11
C LYS A 60 -16.06 -12.68 4.84
N PHE A 61 -14.98 -13.01 5.53
CA PHE A 61 -13.68 -12.32 5.45
C PHE A 61 -12.60 -13.30 4.96
N PRO A 62 -12.68 -13.81 3.72
CA PRO A 62 -11.65 -14.69 3.17
C PRO A 62 -10.29 -14.00 3.26
N HIS A 63 -9.30 -14.72 3.81
CA HIS A 63 -7.95 -14.17 3.95
C HIS A 63 -7.14 -14.40 2.69
N TRP A 64 -6.36 -13.38 2.33
CA TRP A 64 -5.41 -13.33 1.21
C TRP A 64 -5.93 -14.01 -0.05
N ILE A 65 -6.83 -13.34 -0.76
CA ILE A 65 -7.29 -13.80 -2.07
C ILE A 65 -6.12 -13.86 -3.05
N THR A 66 -6.17 -14.80 -3.99
CA THR A 66 -5.23 -14.86 -5.12
C THR A 66 -5.39 -13.60 -5.98
N GLN A 67 -4.27 -12.91 -6.21
CA GLN A 67 -4.22 -11.74 -7.08
C GLN A 67 -3.83 -12.15 -8.51
N SER A 68 -2.82 -13.00 -8.65
CA SER A 68 -2.38 -13.55 -9.94
C SER A 68 -1.52 -14.80 -9.73
N GLY A 69 -1.69 -15.83 -10.57
CA GLY A 69 -0.92 -17.07 -10.48
C GLY A 69 -1.01 -17.71 -9.09
N THR A 70 0.14 -17.96 -8.46
CA THR A 70 0.26 -18.46 -7.09
C THR A 70 0.35 -17.33 -6.05
N CYS A 71 0.45 -16.07 -6.47
CA CYS A 71 0.58 -14.91 -5.58
C CYS A 71 -0.76 -14.50 -4.98
N ASN A 72 -0.87 -14.60 -3.67
CA ASN A 72 -2.00 -14.06 -2.92
C ASN A 72 -1.78 -12.58 -2.56
N THR A 73 -2.80 -11.96 -1.96
CA THR A 73 -2.77 -10.54 -1.58
C THR A 73 -1.62 -10.19 -0.64
N ARG A 74 -1.23 -11.09 0.28
CA ARG A 74 -0.07 -10.86 1.15
C ARG A 74 1.20 -10.79 0.35
N GLU A 75 1.44 -11.74 -0.55
CA GLU A 75 2.71 -11.79 -1.29
C GLU A 75 2.87 -10.56 -2.19
N VAL A 76 1.78 -10.08 -2.78
CA VAL A 76 1.78 -8.81 -3.52
C VAL A 76 2.17 -7.63 -2.63
N VAL A 77 1.65 -7.56 -1.40
CA VAL A 77 1.99 -6.49 -0.45
C VAL A 77 3.44 -6.61 0.03
N LEU A 78 3.91 -7.81 0.35
CA LEU A 78 5.29 -8.04 0.80
C LEU A 78 6.30 -7.67 -0.29
N GLN A 79 6.04 -8.05 -1.54
CA GLN A 79 6.87 -7.68 -2.69
C GLN A 79 6.88 -6.17 -2.94
N ARG A 80 5.75 -5.47 -2.71
CA ARG A 80 5.62 -4.03 -2.89
C ARG A 80 6.37 -3.23 -1.82
N ASP A 81 6.23 -3.64 -0.55
CA ASP A 81 6.72 -2.87 0.60
C ASP A 81 8.13 -3.27 1.05
N GLY A 82 8.65 -4.40 0.55
CA GLY A 82 9.97 -4.90 0.87
C GLY A 82 11.04 -4.41 -0.10
N SER A 83 12.27 -4.35 0.38
CA SER A 83 13.47 -4.14 -0.45
C SER A 83 14.25 -5.43 -0.60
N GLY A 84 14.74 -5.72 -1.81
CA GLY A 84 15.52 -6.94 -2.07
C GLY A 84 14.72 -8.23 -1.82
N VAL A 85 13.41 -8.20 -2.05
CA VAL A 85 12.54 -9.36 -1.81
C VAL A 85 12.85 -10.46 -2.81
N VAL A 86 13.07 -11.67 -2.30
CA VAL A 86 13.20 -12.89 -3.09
C VAL A 86 12.00 -13.77 -2.79
N THR A 87 11.41 -14.34 -3.83
CA THR A 87 10.25 -15.25 -3.72
C THR A 87 10.61 -16.65 -4.20
N ASP A 88 9.90 -17.65 -3.67
CA ASP A 88 9.96 -19.02 -4.16
C ASP A 88 8.96 -19.29 -5.30
N SER A 89 8.87 -20.55 -5.76
CA SER A 89 7.92 -20.95 -6.81
C SER A 89 6.46 -20.82 -6.42
N SER A 90 6.15 -20.72 -5.13
CA SER A 90 4.81 -20.45 -4.61
C SER A 90 4.50 -18.96 -4.48
N CYS A 91 5.42 -18.09 -4.94
CA CYS A 91 5.38 -16.63 -4.78
C CYS A 91 5.56 -16.17 -3.33
N ALA A 92 5.87 -17.09 -2.40
CA ALA A 92 6.10 -16.72 -1.02
C ALA A 92 7.43 -15.99 -0.86
N ALA A 93 7.43 -14.84 -0.19
CA ALA A 93 8.67 -14.15 0.14
C ALA A 93 9.55 -15.00 1.09
N VAL A 94 10.75 -15.35 0.65
CA VAL A 94 11.74 -16.13 1.42
C VAL A 94 12.84 -15.26 2.03
N SER A 95 13.07 -14.08 1.47
CA SER A 95 13.96 -13.07 2.03
C SER A 95 13.54 -11.67 1.59
N GLY A 96 14.03 -10.66 2.30
CA GLY A 96 13.81 -9.25 2.00
C GLY A 96 14.02 -8.42 3.27
N THR A 97 13.97 -7.10 3.12
CA THR A 97 14.02 -6.15 4.23
C THR A 97 12.77 -5.29 4.19
N TRP A 98 12.05 -5.20 5.30
CA TRP A 98 10.89 -4.32 5.46
C TRP A 98 11.19 -3.31 6.54
N ARG A 99 11.11 -2.03 6.23
CA ARG A 99 11.35 -0.97 7.20
C ARG A 99 10.03 -0.47 7.77
N SER A 100 9.89 -0.53 9.09
CA SER A 100 8.73 0.00 9.78
C SER A 100 8.67 1.53 9.63
N PRO A 101 7.54 2.09 9.17
CA PRO A 101 7.37 3.54 9.05
C PRO A 101 7.15 4.22 10.42
N TYR A 102 6.95 3.45 11.50
CA TYR A 102 6.59 3.98 12.81
C TYR A 102 7.79 4.18 13.73
N ASP A 103 8.76 3.26 13.68
CA ASP A 103 9.92 3.23 14.58
C ASP A 103 11.24 3.06 13.82
N SER A 104 11.22 2.99 12.48
CA SER A 104 12.39 2.79 11.65
C SER A 104 13.14 1.48 11.93
N ALA A 105 12.52 0.49 12.56
CA ALA A 105 13.08 -0.86 12.69
C ALA A 105 13.00 -1.63 11.36
N THR A 106 13.75 -2.72 11.25
CA THR A 106 13.76 -3.66 10.10
C THR A 106 13.71 -5.09 10.57
#